data_AF-A0A1I4B0T9-F1
#
_entry.id   AF-A0A1I4B0T9-F1
#
_cell.length_a   1.000
_cell.length_b   1.000
_cell.length_c   1.000
_cell.angle_alpha   90.00
_cell.angle_beta   90.00
_cell.angle_gamma   90.00
#
_symmetry.space_group_name_H-M   'P 1'
#
loop_
_entity.id
_entity.type
_entity.pdbx_description
1 polymer ?
#
loop_
_entity_poly.entity_id
_entity_poly.type
_entity_poly.pdbx_seq_one_letter_code
_entity_poly.pdbx_strand_id
1 'polypeptide(L)'
;MGDSGEERALSALGAALDTGAPAVRHGLREFPEGTPFLWLGFPGAGEAAVFAHGRQWICLSEPEPGGVTTQLVAGRLDEDPALVVERLMSVMAPVRGRADGLSRVLKACVLGLAAGLGVGMLGTVIMAILVAGNGYLSDTSTVAVYVLAAVLGAGAGLWLGVRWWRLG
;
A
#
# COMPACT_ATOMS: atom_id res chain seq x y z
N MET A 1 -1.98 23.75 -32.56
CA MET A 1 -0.71 24.44 -32.21
C MET A 1 -0.99 25.42 -31.07
N GLY A 2 -1.13 24.92 -29.84
CA GLY A 2 -1.37 25.71 -28.61
C GLY A 2 -0.16 25.73 -27.67
N ASP A 3 1.03 25.54 -28.25
CA ASP A 3 2.08 24.66 -27.71
C ASP A 3 3.19 25.39 -26.94
N SER A 4 2.89 26.37 -26.07
CA SER A 4 4.01 27.09 -25.45
C SER A 4 3.83 27.69 -24.06
N GLY A 5 2.60 27.83 -23.56
CA GLY A 5 2.37 28.39 -22.22
C GLY A 5 2.21 27.31 -21.15
N GLU A 6 1.23 26.46 -21.34
CA GLU A 6 0.78 25.50 -20.34
C GLU A 6 1.78 24.37 -20.11
N GLU A 7 2.35 23.80 -21.17
CA GLU A 7 3.40 22.79 -21.03
C GLU A 7 4.66 23.31 -20.34
N ARG A 8 5.05 24.57 -20.63
CA ARG A 8 6.18 25.21 -19.93
C ARG A 8 5.86 25.43 -18.46
N ALA A 9 4.63 25.83 -18.15
CA ALA A 9 4.17 26.00 -16.79
C ALA A 9 4.12 24.65 -16.03
N LEU A 10 3.64 23.58 -16.68
CA LEU A 10 3.64 22.23 -16.13
C LEU A 10 5.07 21.69 -15.94
N SER A 11 5.98 21.99 -16.86
CA SER A 11 7.40 21.63 -16.75
C SER A 11 8.08 22.37 -15.58
N ALA A 12 7.77 23.66 -15.40
CA ALA A 12 8.26 24.43 -14.26
C ALA A 12 7.71 23.90 -12.93
N LEU A 13 6.44 23.47 -12.90
CA LEU A 13 5.85 22.81 -11.74
C LEU A 13 6.53 21.46 -11.45
N GLY A 14 6.85 20.68 -12.48
CA GLY A 14 7.63 19.44 -12.35
C GLY A 14 9.01 19.68 -11.74
N ALA A 15 9.74 20.70 -12.20
CA ALA A 15 11.04 21.07 -11.62
C ALA A 15 10.95 21.54 -10.16
N ALA A 16 9.86 22.24 -9.81
CA ALA A 16 9.58 22.62 -8.42
C ALA A 16 9.29 21.39 -7.54
N LEU A 17 8.62 20.37 -8.08
CA LEU A 17 8.39 19.09 -7.38
C LEU A 17 9.69 18.32 -7.16
N ASP A 18 10.59 18.27 -8.15
CA ASP A 18 11.91 17.64 -8.00
C ASP A 18 12.71 18.26 -6.84
N THR A 19 12.54 19.58 -6.63
CA THR A 19 13.25 20.33 -5.60
C THR A 19 12.56 20.23 -4.23
N GLY A 20 11.24 20.42 -4.19
CA GLY A 20 10.45 20.53 -2.95
C GLY A 20 9.87 19.21 -2.44
N ALA A 21 9.76 18.19 -3.30
CA ALA A 21 9.10 16.93 -3.00
C ALA A 21 9.70 15.75 -3.80
N PRO A 22 11.00 15.42 -3.63
CA PRO A 22 11.72 14.43 -4.46
C PRO A 22 11.19 13.00 -4.36
N ALA A 23 10.34 12.71 -3.37
CA ALA A 23 9.68 11.41 -3.24
C ALA A 23 8.47 11.25 -4.17
N VAL A 24 7.94 12.35 -4.72
CA VAL A 24 6.78 12.36 -5.62
C VAL A 24 7.25 12.01 -7.02
N ARG A 25 6.70 10.94 -7.59
CA ARG A 25 6.92 10.64 -9.00
C ARG A 25 6.02 11.54 -9.83
N HIS A 26 6.53 12.07 -10.92
CA HIS A 26 5.71 12.88 -11.82
C HIS A 26 6.06 12.62 -13.28
N GLY A 27 5.16 13.00 -14.17
CA GLY A 27 5.37 12.89 -15.61
C GLY A 27 4.32 13.66 -16.40
N LEU A 28 4.74 14.33 -17.46
CA LEU A 28 3.85 15.02 -18.37
C LEU A 28 3.10 13.99 -19.23
N ARG A 29 1.78 14.14 -19.33
CA ARG A 29 0.87 13.32 -20.14
C ARG A 29 -0.18 14.19 -20.78
N GLU A 30 -0.98 13.61 -21.66
CA GLU A 30 -2.09 14.28 -22.32
C GLU A 30 -3.40 13.54 -22.03
N PHE A 31 -4.46 14.30 -21.78
CA PHE A 31 -5.82 13.77 -21.74
C PHE A 31 -6.26 13.34 -23.15
N PRO A 32 -7.28 12.47 -23.29
CA PRO A 32 -7.81 12.07 -24.60
C PRO A 32 -8.23 13.25 -25.50
N GLU A 33 -8.63 14.36 -24.89
CA GLU A 33 -8.99 15.61 -25.56
C GLU A 33 -7.78 16.44 -26.02
N GLY A 34 -6.54 15.97 -25.74
CA GLY A 34 -5.28 16.62 -26.12
C GLY A 34 -4.81 17.70 -25.16
N THR A 35 -5.41 17.83 -23.98
CA THR A 35 -4.99 18.81 -22.96
C THR A 35 -3.83 18.25 -22.13
N PRO A 36 -2.70 18.97 -21.98
CA PRO A 36 -1.57 18.48 -21.21
C PRO A 36 -1.85 18.52 -19.70
N PHE A 37 -1.37 17.52 -18.98
CA PHE A 37 -1.43 17.43 -17.53
C PHE A 37 -0.17 16.80 -16.94
N LEU A 38 0.13 17.16 -15.71
CA LEU A 38 1.18 16.56 -14.92
C LEU A 38 0.58 15.46 -14.04
N TRP A 39 0.91 14.21 -14.35
CA TRP A 39 0.61 13.08 -13.49
C TRP A 39 1.53 13.11 -12.27
N LEU A 40 0.98 12.82 -11.09
CA LEU A 40 1.67 12.75 -9.81
C LEU A 40 1.36 11.41 -9.14
N GLY A 41 2.41 10.66 -8.78
CA GLY A 41 2.33 9.42 -8.03
C GLY A 41 3.00 9.57 -6.67
N PHE A 42 2.20 9.49 -5.60
CA PHE A 42 2.68 9.60 -4.22
C PHE A 42 3.01 8.22 -3.65
N PRO A 43 4.17 8.04 -3.00
CA PRO A 43 4.51 6.77 -2.37
C PRO A 43 3.57 6.49 -1.19
N GLY A 44 2.63 5.56 -1.38
CA GLY A 44 1.67 5.15 -0.35
C GLY A 44 0.39 5.98 -0.28
N ALA A 45 0.15 6.86 -1.25
CA ALA A 45 -1.16 7.46 -1.53
C ALA A 45 -1.57 7.11 -2.97
N GLY A 46 -2.79 7.45 -3.37
CA GLY A 46 -3.19 7.29 -4.76
C GLY A 46 -2.56 8.31 -5.72
N GLU A 47 -3.08 8.34 -6.93
CA GLU A 47 -2.55 9.16 -8.02
C GLU A 47 -3.27 10.51 -8.09
N ALA A 48 -2.61 11.51 -8.67
CA ALA A 48 -3.22 12.78 -8.97
C ALA A 48 -2.82 13.28 -10.37
N ALA A 49 -3.70 14.08 -10.96
CA ALA A 49 -3.47 14.77 -12.21
C ALA A 49 -3.61 16.28 -11.97
N VAL A 50 -2.58 17.05 -12.35
CA VAL A 50 -2.59 18.50 -12.26
C VAL A 50 -2.59 19.10 -13.66
N PHE A 51 -3.54 19.98 -13.94
CA PHE A 51 -3.63 20.65 -15.23
C PHE A 51 -4.05 22.10 -15.07
N ALA A 52 -3.78 22.89 -16.11
CA ALA A 52 -4.19 24.28 -16.18
C ALA A 52 -5.60 24.37 -16.75
N HIS A 53 -6.48 25.15 -16.11
CA HIS A 53 -7.77 25.50 -16.67
C HIS A 53 -8.17 26.90 -16.22
N GLY A 54 -8.52 27.79 -17.17
CA GLY A 54 -9.01 29.13 -16.83
C GLY A 54 -8.03 29.97 -15.98
N ARG A 55 -6.72 29.86 -16.23
CA ARG A 55 -5.62 30.45 -15.42
C ARG A 55 -5.48 29.91 -13.99
N GLN A 56 -6.07 28.76 -13.70
CA GLN A 56 -5.97 28.09 -12.40
C GLN A 56 -5.30 26.73 -12.56
N TRP A 57 -4.55 26.33 -11.53
CA TRP A 57 -4.10 24.97 -11.36
C TRP A 57 -5.21 24.15 -10.74
N ILE A 58 -5.68 23.14 -11.47
CA ILE A 58 -6.65 22.17 -10.98
C ILE A 58 -5.91 20.87 -10.70
N CYS A 59 -6.08 20.34 -9.49
CA CYS A 59 -5.61 19.03 -9.08
C CYS A 59 -6.81 18.11 -8.93
N LEU A 60 -6.81 17.01 -9.67
CA LEU A 60 -7.69 15.87 -9.45
C LEU A 60 -6.87 14.83 -8.72
N SER A 61 -7.23 14.51 -7.48
CA SER A 61 -6.56 13.49 -6.70
C SER A 61 -7.52 12.36 -6.38
N GLU A 62 -6.99 11.14 -6.41
CA GLU A 62 -7.65 9.97 -5.88
C GLU A 62 -6.87 9.57 -4.61
N PRO A 63 -7.30 10.01 -3.41
CA PRO A 63 -6.49 9.86 -2.21
C PRO A 63 -6.23 8.39 -1.81
N GLU A 64 -7.17 7.50 -2.14
CA GLU A 64 -7.06 6.05 -1.98
C GLU A 64 -7.42 5.36 -3.30
N PRO A 65 -6.71 4.30 -3.73
CA PRO A 65 -7.06 3.56 -4.94
C PRO A 65 -8.49 3.00 -4.89
N GLY A 66 -9.31 3.31 -5.90
CA GLY A 66 -10.74 3.01 -5.98
C GLY A 66 -11.63 3.99 -5.21
N GLY A 67 -11.07 5.09 -4.70
CA GLY A 67 -11.75 6.07 -3.87
C GLY A 67 -12.50 7.15 -4.67
N VAL A 68 -13.15 8.07 -3.94
CA VAL A 68 -13.80 9.23 -4.55
C VAL A 68 -12.73 10.21 -5.02
N THR A 69 -12.72 10.51 -6.32
CA THR A 69 -11.86 11.56 -6.88
C THR A 69 -12.24 12.91 -6.30
N THR A 70 -11.27 13.61 -5.72
CA THR A 70 -11.44 14.97 -5.21
C THR A 70 -10.82 15.98 -6.16
N GLN A 71 -11.54 17.07 -6.42
CA GLN A 71 -11.04 18.20 -7.19
C GLN A 71 -10.65 19.34 -6.26
N LEU A 72 -9.44 19.86 -6.45
CA LEU A 72 -8.90 20.99 -5.70
C LEU A 72 -8.36 22.03 -6.68
N VAL A 73 -8.62 23.31 -6.39
CA VAL A 73 -7.89 24.41 -7.01
C VAL A 73 -6.61 24.65 -6.22
N ALA A 74 -5.47 24.27 -6.80
CA ALA A 74 -4.15 24.38 -6.16
C ALA A 74 -3.59 25.82 -6.18
N GLY A 75 -4.04 26.65 -7.12
CA GLY A 75 -3.59 28.04 -7.20
C GLY A 75 -3.89 28.69 -8.54
N ARG A 76 -3.28 29.85 -8.78
CA ARG A 76 -3.29 30.52 -10.09
C ARG A 76 -2.05 30.17 -10.89
N LEU A 77 -2.15 30.20 -12.22
CA LEU A 77 -1.04 29.90 -13.12
C LEU A 77 0.14 30.88 -12.96
N ASP A 78 -0.17 32.11 -12.56
CA ASP A 78 0.81 33.19 -12.36
C ASP A 78 1.47 33.17 -10.97
N GLU A 79 1.06 32.25 -10.08
CA GLU A 79 1.70 32.08 -8.76
C GLU A 79 3.04 31.35 -8.88
N ASP A 80 3.93 31.59 -7.90
CA ASP A 80 5.20 30.86 -7.80
C ASP A 80 4.92 29.34 -7.73
N PRO A 81 5.50 28.53 -8.65
CA PRO A 81 5.34 27.09 -8.65
C PRO A 81 5.68 26.43 -7.30
N ALA A 82 6.62 26.99 -6.54
CA ALA A 82 6.98 26.46 -5.23
C ALA A 82 5.81 26.54 -4.22
N LEU A 83 5.03 27.63 -4.25
CA LEU A 83 3.84 27.79 -3.39
C LEU A 83 2.72 26.85 -3.81
N VAL A 84 2.56 26.62 -5.12
CA VAL A 84 1.59 25.65 -5.65
C VAL A 84 1.94 24.23 -5.19
N VAL A 85 3.23 23.86 -5.25
CA VAL A 85 3.73 22.58 -4.74
C VAL A 85 3.47 22.45 -3.24
N GLU A 86 3.77 23.47 -2.43
CA GLU A 86 3.51 23.43 -0.99
C GLU A 86 2.03 23.17 -0.68
N ARG A 87 1.11 23.84 -1.39
CA ARG A 87 -0.34 23.61 -1.25
C ARG A 87 -0.75 22.22 -1.71
N LEU A 88 -0.25 21.74 -2.85
CA LEU A 88 -0.50 20.38 -3.34
C LEU A 88 -0.07 19.35 -2.29
N MET A 89 1.13 19.52 -1.71
CA MET A 89 1.66 18.65 -0.67
C MET A 89 0.85 18.71 0.63
N SER A 90 0.28 19.87 0.97
CA SER A 90 -0.57 20.00 2.17
C SER A 90 -1.88 19.22 2.09
N VAL A 91 -2.45 19.11 0.89
CA VAL A 91 -3.72 18.40 0.63
C VAL A 91 -3.47 16.91 0.37
N MET A 92 -2.35 16.58 -0.28
CA MET A 92 -1.95 15.22 -0.57
C MET A 92 -1.01 14.61 0.47
N ALA A 93 -0.84 15.28 1.61
CA ALA A 93 -0.13 14.74 2.75
C ALA A 93 -0.75 13.37 3.08
N PRO A 94 0.05 12.30 3.08
CA PRO A 94 -0.47 10.96 3.29
C PRO A 94 -1.21 10.95 4.62
N VAL A 95 -2.51 10.63 4.57
CA VAL A 95 -3.20 10.12 5.75
C VAL A 95 -2.27 9.05 6.31
N ARG A 96 -1.84 9.21 7.56
CA ARG A 96 -0.87 8.34 8.26
C ARG A 96 -1.43 6.91 8.41
N GLY A 97 -1.70 6.22 7.31
CA GLY A 97 -2.22 4.86 7.23
C GLY A 97 -1.12 3.80 7.20
N ARG A 98 0.16 4.20 7.34
CA ARG A 98 1.29 3.25 7.45
C ARG A 98 1.17 2.32 8.65
N ALA A 99 0.36 2.70 9.65
CA ALA A 99 0.02 1.83 10.77
C ALA A 99 -0.95 0.72 10.37
N ASP A 100 -1.84 0.91 9.39
CA ASP A 100 -2.89 -0.08 9.09
C ASP A 100 -2.37 -1.28 8.33
N GLY A 101 -1.45 -1.11 7.38
CA GLY A 101 -0.83 -2.22 6.65
C GLY A 101 0.01 -3.11 7.59
N LEU A 102 0.87 -2.49 8.40
CA LEU A 102 1.73 -3.23 9.32
C LEU A 102 0.94 -3.80 10.52
N SER A 103 -0.08 -3.11 11.00
CA SER A 103 -1.04 -3.60 12.01
C SER A 103 -1.84 -4.79 11.48
N ARG A 104 -2.29 -4.75 10.22
CA ARG A 104 -2.97 -5.91 9.60
C ARG A 104 -2.03 -7.09 9.44
N VAL A 105 -0.78 -6.87 9.02
CA VAL A 105 0.25 -7.93 8.93
C VAL A 105 0.54 -8.51 10.31
N LEU A 106 0.72 -7.66 11.33
CA LEU A 106 0.97 -8.10 12.70
C LEU A 106 -0.23 -8.87 13.26
N LYS A 107 -1.46 -8.37 13.06
CA LYS A 107 -2.70 -9.06 13.47
C LYS A 107 -2.87 -10.39 12.76
N ALA A 108 -2.61 -10.45 11.45
CA ALA A 108 -2.68 -11.69 10.67
C ALA A 108 -1.61 -12.69 11.10
N CYS A 109 -0.38 -12.25 11.38
CA CYS A 109 0.67 -13.09 11.95
C CYS A 109 0.30 -13.60 13.34
N VAL A 110 -0.26 -12.75 14.22
CA VAL A 110 -0.70 -13.15 15.56
C VAL A 110 -1.86 -14.15 15.51
N LEU A 111 -2.84 -13.93 14.64
CA LEU A 111 -3.94 -14.87 14.42
C LEU A 111 -3.44 -16.21 13.85
N GLY A 112 -2.53 -16.17 12.87
CA GLY A 112 -1.90 -17.36 12.31
C GLY A 112 -1.10 -18.15 13.35
N LEU A 113 -0.33 -17.46 14.20
CA LEU A 113 0.41 -18.08 15.30
C LEU A 113 -0.52 -18.66 16.37
N ALA A 114 -1.57 -17.94 16.77
CA ALA A 114 -2.53 -18.42 17.76
C ALA A 114 -3.31 -19.64 17.26
N ALA A 115 -3.76 -19.62 16.01
CA ALA A 115 -4.44 -20.75 15.39
C ALA A 115 -3.48 -21.96 15.24
N GLY A 116 -2.23 -21.72 14.81
CA GLY A 116 -1.20 -22.76 14.71
C GLY A 116 -0.87 -23.41 16.05
N LEU A 117 -0.76 -22.61 17.12
CA LEU A 117 -0.57 -23.09 18.50
C LEU A 117 -1.75 -23.93 18.98
N GLY A 118 -2.98 -23.49 18.70
CA GLY A 118 -4.19 -24.21 19.09
C GLY A 118 -4.28 -25.59 18.44
N VAL A 119 -4.07 -25.67 17.11
CA VAL A 119 -4.07 -26.94 16.38
C VAL A 119 -2.90 -27.82 16.80
N GLY A 120 -1.72 -27.24 17.03
CA GLY A 120 -0.55 -27.95 17.54
C GLY A 120 -0.81 -28.59 18.90
N MET A 121 -1.35 -27.83 19.87
CA MET A 121 -1.74 -28.37 21.18
C MET A 121 -2.79 -29.46 21.05
N LEU A 122 -3.82 -29.28 20.22
CA LEU A 122 -4.87 -30.28 20.05
C LEU A 122 -4.32 -31.59 19.44
N GLY A 123 -3.40 -31.47 18.48
CA GLY A 123 -2.65 -32.61 17.93
C GLY A 123 -1.79 -33.29 19.00
N THR A 124 -1.13 -32.52 19.88
CA THR A 124 -0.33 -33.09 20.97
C THR A 124 -1.16 -33.88 21.98
N VAL A 125 -2.35 -33.39 22.32
CA VAL A 125 -3.26 -34.04 23.26
C VAL A 125 -3.81 -35.34 22.66
N ILE A 126 -4.29 -35.29 21.41
CA ILE A 126 -4.80 -36.49 20.71
C ILE A 126 -3.68 -37.54 20.60
N MET A 127 -2.45 -37.11 20.31
CA MET A 127 -1.32 -38.02 20.16
C MET A 127 -0.83 -38.57 21.50
N ALA A 128 -0.84 -37.78 22.58
CA ALA A 128 -0.54 -38.27 23.92
C ALA A 128 -1.52 -39.35 24.38
N ILE A 129 -2.82 -39.19 24.06
CA ILE A 129 -3.86 -40.20 24.32
C ILE A 129 -3.59 -41.47 23.48
N LEU A 130 -3.23 -41.33 22.21
CA LEU A 130 -2.90 -42.47 21.33
C LEU A 130 -1.63 -43.21 21.74
N VAL A 131 -0.58 -42.50 22.17
CA VAL A 131 0.69 -43.10 22.63
C VAL A 131 0.51 -43.80 23.97
N ALA A 132 -0.22 -43.20 24.91
CA ALA A 132 -0.58 -43.85 26.17
C ALA A 132 -1.46 -45.10 25.96
N GLY A 133 -2.32 -45.09 24.94
CA GLY A 133 -3.17 -46.23 24.58
C GLY A 133 -2.45 -47.36 23.82
N ASN A 134 -1.39 -47.06 23.05
CA ASN A 134 -0.69 -48.04 22.21
C ASN A 134 0.70 -48.47 22.72
N GLY A 135 1.23 -47.88 23.80
CA GLY A 135 2.47 -48.34 24.44
C GLY A 135 3.77 -48.09 23.64
N TYR A 136 3.77 -47.13 22.71
CA TYR A 136 4.97 -46.79 21.93
C TYR A 136 6.00 -46.05 22.80
N LEU A 137 7.02 -46.77 23.27
CA LEU A 137 8.15 -46.28 24.09
C LEU A 137 9.39 -45.97 23.23
N SER A 138 9.35 -44.91 22.41
CA SER A 138 10.59 -44.38 21.82
C SER A 138 10.51 -42.87 21.66
N ASP A 139 11.33 -42.16 22.46
CA ASP A 139 11.38 -40.70 22.53
C ASP A 139 11.62 -40.02 21.17
N THR A 140 12.32 -40.70 20.26
CA THR A 140 12.70 -40.17 18.95
C THR A 140 11.53 -40.07 17.97
N SER A 141 10.57 -41.02 18.00
CA SER A 141 9.40 -40.97 17.11
C SER A 141 8.40 -39.91 17.56
N THR A 142 8.28 -39.71 18.87
CA THR A 142 7.44 -38.67 19.46
C THR A 142 7.93 -37.27 19.09
N VAL A 143 9.25 -37.01 19.17
CA VAL A 143 9.84 -35.72 18.78
C VAL A 143 9.69 -35.46 17.28
N ALA A 144 9.95 -36.47 16.44
CA ALA A 144 9.83 -36.33 14.98
C ALA A 144 8.40 -35.96 14.55
N VAL A 145 7.38 -36.55 15.19
CA VAL A 145 5.97 -36.25 14.91
C VAL A 145 5.59 -34.84 15.37
N TYR A 146 6.09 -34.38 16.53
CA TYR A 146 5.86 -33.01 16.99
C TYR A 146 6.46 -31.96 16.07
N VAL A 147 7.70 -32.20 15.62
CA VAL A 147 8.37 -31.31 14.66
C VAL A 147 7.60 -31.28 13.34
N LEU A 148 7.15 -32.43 12.83
CA LEU A 148 6.37 -32.51 11.59
C LEU A 148 5.03 -31.75 11.69
N ALA A 149 4.32 -31.92 12.82
CA ALA A 149 3.05 -31.23 13.07
C ALA A 149 3.23 -29.71 13.19
N ALA A 150 4.29 -29.25 13.85
CA ALA A 150 4.61 -27.83 13.97
C ALA A 150 4.95 -27.21 12.60
N VAL A 151 5.73 -27.91 11.77
CA VAL A 151 6.11 -27.45 10.42
C VAL A 151 4.89 -27.39 9.50
N LEU A 152 4.02 -28.41 9.52
CA LEU A 152 2.80 -28.43 8.71
C LEU A 152 1.81 -27.35 9.17
N GLY A 153 1.65 -27.14 10.48
CA GLY A 153 0.81 -26.08 11.03
C GLY A 153 1.29 -24.67 10.64
N ALA A 154 2.60 -24.43 10.76
CA ALA A 154 3.21 -23.17 10.36
C ALA A 154 3.09 -22.93 8.85
N GLY A 155 3.34 -23.96 8.03
CA GLY A 155 3.23 -23.88 6.57
C GLY A 155 1.81 -23.60 6.08
N ALA A 156 0.81 -24.28 6.66
CA ALA A 156 -0.60 -24.08 6.31
C ALA A 156 -1.08 -22.68 6.71
N GLY A 157 -0.70 -22.20 7.91
CA GLY A 157 -1.03 -20.85 8.36
C GLY A 157 -0.41 -19.76 7.48
N LEU A 158 0.85 -19.93 7.08
CA LEU A 158 1.54 -19.01 6.18
C LEU A 158 0.88 -18.98 4.79
N TRP A 159 0.51 -20.16 4.26
CA TRP A 159 -0.13 -20.27 2.95
C TRP A 159 -1.53 -19.62 2.92
N LEU A 160 -2.35 -19.84 3.95
CA LEU A 160 -3.67 -19.21 4.07
C LEU A 160 -3.56 -17.69 4.21
N GLY A 161 -2.60 -17.20 4.99
CA GLY A 161 -2.32 -15.77 5.12
C GLY A 161 -1.91 -15.13 3.78
N VAL A 162 -1.02 -15.77 3.03
CA VAL A 162 -0.59 -15.30 1.70
C VAL A 162 -1.74 -15.35 0.69
N ARG A 163 -2.60 -16.38 0.73
CA ARG A 163 -3.73 -16.52 -0.20
C ARG A 163 -4.80 -15.46 0.03
N TRP A 164 -5.11 -15.15 1.29
CA TRP A 164 -6.04 -14.08 1.63
C TRP A 164 -5.52 -12.70 1.23
N TRP A 165 -4.21 -12.47 1.33
CA TRP A 165 -3.56 -11.23 0.87
C TRP A 165 -3.62 -11.02 -0.66
N ARG A 166 -3.71 -12.08 -1.46
CA ARG A 166 -3.82 -11.95 -2.93
C ARG A 166 -5.25 -11.71 -3.43
N LEU A 167 -6.26 -11.89 -2.58
CA LEU A 167 -7.68 -11.87 -2.96
C LEU A 167 -8.42 -10.60 -2.48
N GLY A 168 -7.81 -9.79 -1.62
CA GLY A 168 -8.36 -8.52 -1.13
C GLY A 168 -7.38 -7.38 -1.36
#